data_AF-A0A9D5LKC7-F1
#
_entry.id   AF-A0A9D5LKC7-F1
#
_cell.length_a   1.000
_cell.length_b   1.000
_cell.length_c   1.000
_cell.angle_alpha   90.00
_cell.angle_beta   90.00
_cell.angle_gamma   90.00
#
_symmetry.space_group_name_H-M   'P 1'
#
loop_
_entity.id
_entity.type
_entity.pdbx_description
1 polymer ?
#
loop_
_entity_poly.entity_id
_entity_poly.type
_entity_poly.pdbx_seq_one_letter_code
_entity_poly.pdbx_strand_id
1 'polypeptide(L)' 'MIPAFFNLGTGEIIIIVFVILLLFGGRKIPELMKGIGKGVRSFRQGMNEISDELNTPPSDTKTKTDKKED' A
#
# COMPACT_ATOMS: atom_id res chain seq x y z
N MET A 1 8.78 12.65 36.78
CA MET A 1 8.62 11.29 36.20
C MET A 1 8.19 11.44 34.75
N ILE A 2 9.14 11.49 33.82
CA ILE A 2 8.86 11.56 32.39
C ILE A 2 8.63 10.12 31.90
N PRO A 3 7.57 9.82 31.13
CA PRO A 3 7.35 8.47 30.63
C PRO A 3 8.48 8.10 29.68
N ALA A 4 9.22 7.06 30.03
CA ALA A 4 10.37 6.51 29.27
C ALA A 4 10.02 6.12 27.82
N PHE A 5 8.73 6.04 27.49
CA PHE A 5 8.23 5.72 26.15
C PHE A 5 8.46 6.81 25.09
N PHE A 6 8.69 8.07 25.47
CA PHE A 6 8.93 9.15 24.49
C PHE A 6 10.41 9.34 24.11
N ASN A 7 11.34 8.62 24.76
CA ASN A 7 12.75 8.59 24.38
C ASN A 7 13.07 7.38 23.48
N LEU A 8 12.10 6.87 22.72
CA LEU A 8 12.30 5.81 21.73
C LEU A 8 13.31 6.27 20.67
N GLY A 9 14.58 6.09 20.98
CA GLY A 9 15.68 6.38 20.10
C GLY A 9 15.74 5.35 18.99
N THR A 10 16.53 5.65 17.96
CA THR A 10 16.76 4.74 16.83
C THR A 10 17.14 3.32 17.28
N GLY A 11 17.86 3.18 18.39
CA GLY A 11 18.24 1.88 18.96
C GLY A 11 17.07 1.01 19.44
N GLU A 12 16.09 1.59 20.15
CA GLU A 12 14.93 0.84 20.64
C GLU A 12 14.00 0.44 19.49
N ILE A 13 13.84 1.30 18.49
CA ILE A 13 13.10 0.98 17.26
C ILE A 13 13.73 -0.23 16.55
N ILE A 14 15.06 -0.26 16.44
CA ILE A 14 15.76 -1.40 15.83
C ILE A 14 15.49 -2.69 16.61
N ILE A 15 15.53 -2.65 17.94
CA ILE A 15 15.26 -3.83 18.79
C ILE A 15 13.83 -4.33 18.58
N ILE A 16 12.84 -3.44 18.57
CA ILE A 16 11.43 -3.81 18.34
C ILE A 16 11.26 -4.45 16.95
N VAL A 17 11.82 -3.83 15.91
CA VAL A 17 11.80 -4.37 14.55
C VAL A 17 12.47 -5.74 14.51
N PHE A 18 13.58 -5.93 15.22
CA PHE A 18 14.30 -7.20 15.28
C PHE A 18 13.47 -8.30 15.94
N VAL A 19 12.78 -8.00 17.06
CA VAL A 19 11.87 -8.95 17.72
C VAL A 19 10.72 -9.34 16.79
N ILE A 20 10.09 -8.37 16.12
CA ILE A 20 9.04 -8.63 15.13
C ILE A 20 9.58 -9.49 13.98
N LEU A 21 10.82 -9.23 13.53
CA LEU A 21 11.47 -9.99 12.47
C LEU A 21 11.75 -11.44 12.88
N LEU A 22 12.08 -11.70 14.16
CA LEU A 22 12.27 -13.05 14.68
C LEU A 22 10.94 -13.81 14.80
N LEU A 23 9.87 -13.15 15.24
CA LEU A 23 8.55 -13.78 15.40
C LEU A 23 7.88 -14.08 14.05
N PHE A 24 7.91 -13.14 13.11
CA PHE A 24 7.23 -13.28 11.82
C PHE A 24 8.15 -13.75 10.70
N GLY A 25 9.47 -13.64 10.87
CA GLY A 25 10.47 -13.90 9.84
C GLY A 25 10.62 -12.75 8.85
N GLY A 26 11.84 -12.56 8.33
CA GLY A 26 12.14 -11.47 7.38
C GLY A 26 11.46 -11.57 6.00
N ARG A 27 10.85 -12.71 5.69
CA ARG A 27 10.13 -12.91 4.42
C ARG A 27 8.66 -12.51 4.47
N LYS A 28 8.01 -12.61 5.65
CA LYS A 28 6.57 -12.31 5.78
C LYS A 28 6.26 -10.82 5.71
N ILE A 29 7.10 -9.96 6.29
CA ILE A 29 6.89 -8.51 6.26
C ILE A 29 6.85 -7.97 4.81
N PRO A 30 7.83 -8.27 3.92
CA PRO A 30 7.79 -7.84 2.52
C PRO A 30 6.64 -8.45 1.73
N GLU A 31 6.27 -9.70 2.01
CA GLU A 31 5.18 -10.40 1.34
C GLU A 31 3.82 -9.77 1.66
N LEU A 32 3.58 -9.46 2.95
CA LEU A 32 2.41 -8.72 3.41
C LEU A 32 2.37 -7.29 2.83
N MET A 33 3.51 -6.59 2.81
CA MET A 33 3.61 -5.26 2.18
C MET A 33 3.28 -5.29 0.68
N LYS A 34 3.75 -6.30 -0.06
CA LYS A 34 3.40 -6.49 -1.48
C LYS A 34 1.90 -6.76 -1.66
N GLY A 35 1.30 -7.57 -0.79
CA GLY A 35 -0.15 -7.83 -0.80
C GLY A 35 -0.97 -6.58 -0.54
N ILE A 36 -0.66 -5.85 0.54
CA ILE A 36 -1.31 -4.59 0.91
C ILE A 36 -1.11 -3.54 -0.18
N GLY A 37 0.10 -3.41 -0.72
CA GLY A 37 0.41 -2.43 -1.78
C GLY A 37 -0.40 -2.66 -3.05
N LYS A 38 -0.59 -3.93 -3.45
CA LYS A 38 -1.48 -4.28 -4.57
C LYS A 38 -2.93 -3.94 -4.25
N GLY A 39 -3.42 -4.31 -3.07
CA GLY A 39 -4.79 -4.01 -2.64
C GLY A 39 -5.09 -2.51 -2.60
N VAL A 40 -4.20 -1.71 -2.00
CA VAL A 40 -4.33 -0.25 -1.95
C VAL A 40 -4.29 0.37 -3.36
N ARG A 41 -3.45 -0.15 -4.26
CA ARG A 41 -3.37 0.33 -5.65
C ARG A 41 -4.67 0.05 -6.42
N SER A 42 -5.19 -1.17 -6.35
CA SER A 42 -6.46 -1.54 -6.98
C SER A 42 -7.63 -0.75 -6.38
N PHE A 43 -7.64 -0.54 -5.06
CA PHE A 43 -8.65 0.26 -4.39
C PHE A 43 -8.63 1.72 -4.87
N ARG A 44 -7.44 2.34 -4.94
CA ARG A 44 -7.29 3.70 -5.46
C ARG A 44 -7.72 3.82 -6.93
N GLN A 45 -7.41 2.82 -7.75
CA GLN A 45 -7.81 2.81 -9.15
C GLN A 45 -9.33 2.74 -9.32
N GLY A 46 -10.00 1.82 -8.61
CA GLY A 46 -11.47 1.73 -8.65
C GLY A 46 -12.15 2.98 -8.11
N MET A 47 -11.60 3.60 -7.06
CA MET A 47 -12.11 4.89 -6.56
C MET A 47 -11.99 6.04 -7.57
N ASN A 48 -10.91 6.08 -8.34
CA ASN A 48 -10.73 7.09 -9.38
C ASN A 48 -11.70 6.87 -10.55
N GLU A 49 -11.88 5.63 -11.00
CA GLU A 49 -12.85 5.28 -12.05
C GLU A 49 -14.27 5.70 -11.66
N ILE A 50 -14.69 5.43 -10.41
CA ILE A 50 -16.00 5.89 -9.89
C ILE A 50 -16.07 7.42 -9.82
N SER A 51 -14.99 8.09 -9.39
CA SER A 51 -14.97 9.56 -9.30
C SER A 51 -15.06 10.23 -10.67
N ASP A 52 -14.45 9.65 -11.69
CA ASP A 52 -14.48 10.11 -13.08
C ASP A 52 -15.87 9.88 -13.71
N GLU A 53 -16.55 8.78 -13.36
CA GLU A 53 -17.91 8.46 -13.81
C GLU A 53 -18.97 9.38 -13.17
N LEU A 54 -18.74 9.83 -11.92
CA LEU A 54 -19.62 10.78 -11.22
C LEU A 54 -19.42 12.24 -11.67
N ASN A 55 -18.27 12.59 -12.26
CA ASN A 55 -17.97 13.96 -12.71
C ASN A 55 -18.14 14.20 -14.22
N THR A 56 -18.53 13.18 -15.00
CA THR A 56 -18.68 13.29 -16.45
C THR A 56 -20.17 13.30 -16.85
N PRO A 57 -20.73 14.40 -17.42
CA PRO A 57 -22.02 14.31 -18.12
C PRO A 57 -21.89 13.35 -19.32
N PRO A 58 -22.95 12.66 -19.76
CA PRO A 58 -22.85 11.51 -20.65
C PRO A 58 -22.31 11.93 -22.02
N SER A 59 -21.01 11.73 -22.25
CA SER A 59 -20.36 11.95 -23.55
C SER A 59 -19.08 11.12 -23.66
N ASP A 60 -19.17 10.06 -24.46
CA ASP A 60 -18.13 9.44 -25.28
C ASP A 60 -16.83 8.86 -24.67
N THR A 61 -16.78 7.52 -24.68
CA THR A 61 -15.75 6.66 -25.29
C THR A 61 -14.27 6.93 -24.97
N LYS A 62 -13.62 5.96 -24.28
CA LYS A 62 -12.32 5.42 -24.72
C LYS A 62 -12.13 3.95 -24.35
N THR A 63 -12.52 3.10 -25.29
CA THR A 63 -11.91 1.79 -25.54
C THR A 63 -10.38 1.93 -25.63
N LYS A 64 -9.65 1.18 -24.80
CA LYS A 64 -8.29 0.74 -25.11
C LYS A 64 -8.18 -0.75 -24.85
N THR A 65 -8.74 -1.49 -25.81
CA THR A 65 -8.33 -2.84 -26.20
C THR A 65 -6.87 -2.83 -26.63
N ASP A 66 -6.17 -3.90 -26.25
CA ASP A 66 -4.89 -4.45 -26.69
C ASP A 66 -4.02 -3.63 -27.65
N LYS A 67 -2.77 -3.39 -27.23
CA LYS A 67 -1.61 -3.40 -28.13
C LYS A 67 -0.74 -4.60 -27.78
N LYS A 68 -1.04 -5.72 -28.44
CA LYS A 68 -0.06 -6.77 -28.77
C LYS A 68 0.39 -6.54 -30.22
N GLU A 69 1.64 -6.85 -30.47
CA GLU A 69 2.41 -6.76 -31.74
C GLU A 69 1.62 -7.23 -32.99
N ASP A 70 1.66 -6.45 -34.08
CA ASP A 70 2.49 -6.65 -35.30
C ASP A 70 2.29 -5.46 -36.27
#